data_AF-A0A061B9R2-F1
#
_entry.id   AF-A0A061B9R2-F1
#
_cell.length_a   1.000
_cell.length_b   1.000
_cell.length_c   1.000
_cell.angle_alpha   90.00
_cell.angle_beta   90.00
_cell.angle_gamma   90.00
#
_symmetry.space_group_name_H-M   'P 1'
#
loop_
_entity.id
_entity.type
_entity.pdbx_description
1 polymer ?
#
loop_
_entity_poly.entity_id
_entity_poly.type
_entity_poly.pdbx_seq_one_letter_code
_entity_poly.pdbx_strand_id
1 'polypeptide(L)'
;MSDSTSAPSLLTPEDSAVLASTSTIQRVLIAQSVFEKGTNDFAAVAAVLQGHALLSDCSHEWFEPKNLSKIWIALVHNVGQDASVQHPPQAPALRKIAHKYYMDRVGELHAGMQLCQDQFRIVYSEIQELREGRLDWKLTHPDRNLPPSPVRPAQTLPASSSMIDVKMEDVGVGA
;
A
#
# COMPACT_ATOMS: atom_id res chain seq x y z
N MET A 1 -5.18 4.75 -40.40
CA MET A 1 -5.17 3.88 -39.20
C MET A 1 -3.89 4.22 -38.48
N SER A 2 -3.98 5.03 -37.43
CA SER A 2 -2.81 5.52 -36.69
C SER A 2 -2.53 4.54 -35.57
N ASP A 3 -1.41 3.82 -35.67
CA ASP A 3 -0.89 2.98 -34.60
C ASP A 3 -0.45 3.87 -33.43
N SER A 4 -1.16 3.76 -32.32
CA SER A 4 -0.75 4.31 -31.03
C SER A 4 0.37 3.43 -30.48
N THR A 5 1.63 3.75 -30.82
CA THR A 5 2.81 3.14 -30.19
C THR A 5 2.85 3.58 -28.72
N SER A 6 2.25 2.78 -27.83
CA SER A 6 2.45 2.90 -26.38
C SER A 6 3.92 2.62 -26.10
N ALA A 7 4.64 3.60 -25.54
CA ALA A 7 5.98 3.38 -25.05
C ALA A 7 5.96 2.20 -24.05
N PRO A 8 6.95 1.30 -24.08
CA PRO A 8 7.02 0.20 -23.13
C PRO A 8 7.17 0.76 -21.72
N SER A 9 6.27 0.38 -20.81
CA SER A 9 6.39 0.70 -19.39
C SER A 9 7.70 0.11 -18.86
N LEU A 10 8.57 0.96 -18.31
CA LEU A 10 9.83 0.54 -17.67
C LEU A 10 9.57 -0.21 -16.35
N LEU A 11 8.36 -0.07 -15.78
CA LEU A 11 7.98 -0.71 -14.54
C LEU A 11 7.71 -2.20 -14.73
N THR A 12 8.55 -3.04 -14.14
CA THR A 12 8.39 -4.50 -14.16
C THR A 12 7.47 -4.99 -13.04
N PRO A 13 6.96 -6.25 -13.11
CA PRO A 13 6.22 -6.86 -12.00
C PRO A 13 7.06 -6.97 -10.72
N GLU A 14 8.37 -7.19 -10.85
CA GLU A 14 9.30 -7.21 -9.71
C GLU A 14 9.41 -5.83 -9.06
N ASP A 15 9.56 -4.77 -9.86
CA ASP A 15 9.57 -3.39 -9.36
C ASP A 15 8.27 -3.07 -8.62
N SER A 16 7.13 -3.52 -9.17
CA SER A 16 5.82 -3.33 -8.56
C SER A 16 5.73 -4.00 -7.18
N ALA A 17 6.27 -5.21 -7.04
CA ALA A 17 6.33 -5.93 -5.77
C ALA A 17 7.24 -5.22 -4.75
N VAL A 18 8.41 -4.74 -5.19
CA VAL A 18 9.34 -3.96 -4.36
C VAL A 18 8.69 -2.67 -3.88
N LEU A 19 7.95 -1.97 -4.75
CA LEU A 19 7.21 -0.77 -4.36
C LEU A 19 6.13 -1.13 -3.35
N ALA A 20 5.34 -2.17 -3.58
CA ALA A 20 4.28 -2.59 -2.67
C ALA A 20 4.79 -2.91 -1.25
N SER A 21 5.99 -3.50 -1.13
CA SER A 21 6.62 -3.78 0.16
C SER A 21 7.38 -2.60 0.77
N THR A 22 7.56 -1.50 0.03
CA THR A 22 8.25 -0.30 0.49
C THR A 22 7.26 0.82 0.80
N SER A 23 7.17 1.23 2.06
CA SER A 23 6.28 2.31 2.51
C SER A 23 6.67 3.67 1.92
N THR A 24 5.74 4.61 1.80
CA THR A 24 6.03 5.93 1.19
C THR A 24 7.12 6.71 1.93
N ILE A 25 7.22 6.56 3.26
CA ILE A 25 8.26 7.21 4.05
C ILE A 25 9.65 6.66 3.70
N GLN A 26 9.78 5.34 3.52
CA GLN A 26 11.00 4.71 3.04
C GLN A 26 11.35 5.20 1.62
N ARG A 27 10.36 5.27 0.72
CA ARG A 27 10.56 5.77 -0.66
C ARG A 27 11.09 7.21 -0.68
N VAL A 28 10.50 8.09 0.16
CA VAL A 28 10.97 9.48 0.32
C VAL A 28 12.40 9.53 0.81
N LEU A 29 12.71 8.81 1.89
CA LEU A 29 14.02 8.88 2.52
C LEU A 29 15.11 8.36 1.56
N ILE A 30 14.87 7.25 0.87
CA ILE A 30 15.80 6.75 -0.16
C ILE A 30 16.00 7.80 -1.26
N ALA A 31 14.92 8.37 -1.81
CA ALA A 31 15.04 9.33 -2.90
C ALA A 31 15.79 10.61 -2.48
N GLN A 32 15.61 11.07 -1.23
CA GLN A 32 16.33 12.20 -0.67
C GLN A 32 17.81 11.88 -0.42
N SER A 33 18.12 10.70 0.13
CA SER A 33 19.51 10.27 0.35
C SER A 33 20.26 10.06 -0.96
N VAL A 34 19.61 9.49 -1.99
CA VAL A 34 20.19 9.40 -3.34
C VAL A 34 20.35 10.77 -3.98
N PHE A 35 19.43 11.71 -3.78
CA PHE A 35 19.62 13.11 -4.20
C PHE A 35 20.87 13.73 -3.53
N GLU A 36 21.14 13.42 -2.26
CA GLU A 36 22.31 13.96 -1.56
C GLU A 36 23.63 13.29 -1.97
N LYS A 37 23.64 11.97 -2.16
CA LYS A 37 24.88 11.18 -2.40
C LYS A 37 25.11 10.82 -3.86
N GLY A 38 24.13 11.01 -4.73
CA GLY A 38 24.16 10.54 -6.11
C GLY A 38 23.85 9.04 -6.22
N THR A 39 23.89 8.52 -7.45
CA THR A 39 23.53 7.12 -7.75
C THR A 39 24.72 6.16 -7.78
N ASN A 40 25.95 6.66 -7.67
CA ASN A 40 27.17 5.86 -7.76
C ASN A 40 27.59 5.21 -6.43
N ASP A 41 27.09 5.68 -5.30
CA ASP A 41 27.55 5.24 -3.97
C ASP A 41 26.37 4.92 -3.03
N PHE A 42 25.81 3.73 -3.19
CA PHE A 42 24.76 3.24 -2.30
C PHE A 42 25.25 2.88 -0.89
N ALA A 43 26.56 2.77 -0.67
CA ALA A 43 27.10 2.63 0.68
C ALA A 43 26.99 3.96 1.45
N ALA A 44 27.28 5.08 0.80
CA ALA A 44 27.02 6.41 1.37
C ALA A 44 25.52 6.66 1.61
N VAL A 45 24.65 6.19 0.71
CA VAL A 45 23.19 6.25 0.91
C VAL A 45 22.78 5.44 2.15
N ALA A 46 23.28 4.21 2.29
CA ALA A 46 23.01 3.38 3.46
C ALA A 46 23.45 4.08 4.77
N ALA A 47 24.64 4.67 4.77
CA ALA A 47 25.17 5.38 5.94
C ALA A 47 24.29 6.58 6.38
N VAL A 48 23.62 7.26 5.45
CA VAL A 48 22.66 8.34 5.78
C VAL A 48 21.38 7.78 6.41
N LEU A 49 20.91 6.64 5.93
CA LEU A 49 19.65 6.03 6.39
C LEU A 49 19.81 5.26 7.70
N GLN A 50 21.02 4.79 7.99
CA GLN A 50 21.29 3.97 9.17
C GLN A 50 21.11 4.79 10.45
N GLY A 51 20.27 4.28 11.36
CA GLY A 51 19.93 4.98 12.61
C GLY A 51 18.86 6.07 12.46
N HIS A 52 18.25 6.21 11.28
CA HIS A 52 17.16 7.17 11.08
C HIS A 52 15.92 6.77 11.90
N ALA A 53 15.41 7.68 12.73
CA ALA A 53 14.32 7.40 13.68
C ALA A 53 13.04 6.86 13.03
N LEU A 54 12.76 7.27 11.79
CA LEU A 54 11.58 6.83 11.04
C LEU A 54 11.77 5.48 10.31
N LEU A 55 12.92 4.84 10.48
CA LEU A 55 13.30 3.56 9.88
C LEU A 55 13.67 2.51 10.94
N SER A 56 13.26 2.70 12.20
CA SER A 56 13.55 1.80 13.32
C SER A 56 13.10 0.35 13.09
N ASP A 57 12.02 0.18 12.32
CA ASP A 57 11.39 -1.12 12.09
C ASP A 57 12.01 -1.88 10.91
N CYS A 58 12.97 -1.28 10.21
CA CYS A 58 13.65 -1.91 9.09
C CYS A 58 14.73 -2.89 9.58
N SER A 59 14.81 -4.07 8.95
CA SER A 59 15.88 -5.02 9.23
C SER A 59 17.24 -4.48 8.78
N HIS A 60 18.32 -5.00 9.35
CA HIS A 60 19.68 -4.61 8.94
C HIS A 60 19.93 -4.87 7.44
N GLU A 61 19.40 -5.98 6.91
CA GLU A 61 19.49 -6.35 5.50
C GLU A 61 18.85 -5.29 4.59
N TRP A 62 17.82 -4.58 5.05
CA TRP A 62 17.16 -3.53 4.27
C TRP A 62 18.12 -2.39 3.90
N PHE A 63 19.09 -2.09 4.79
CA PHE A 63 20.10 -1.05 4.58
C PHE A 63 21.27 -1.50 3.70
N GLU A 64 21.30 -2.76 3.24
CA GLU A 64 22.38 -3.20 2.35
C GLU A 64 22.36 -2.39 1.04
N PRO A 65 23.52 -1.93 0.53
CA PRO A 65 23.59 -1.11 -0.68
C PRO A 65 22.91 -1.74 -1.90
N LYS A 66 22.98 -3.07 -2.02
CA LYS A 66 22.28 -3.85 -3.06
C LYS A 66 20.76 -3.67 -2.98
N ASN A 67 20.19 -3.75 -1.78
CA ASN A 67 18.75 -3.67 -1.58
C ASN A 67 18.25 -2.24 -1.78
N LEU A 68 19.02 -1.24 -1.29
CA LEU A 68 18.73 0.17 -1.55
C LEU A 68 18.80 0.51 -3.05
N SER A 69 19.77 -0.05 -3.78
CA SER A 69 19.87 0.08 -5.24
C SER A 69 18.66 -0.55 -5.94
N LYS A 70 18.23 -1.75 -5.52
CA LYS A 70 17.02 -2.39 -6.05
C LYS A 70 15.77 -1.53 -5.83
N ILE A 71 15.59 -0.99 -4.62
CA ILE A 71 14.47 -0.10 -4.33
C ILE A 71 14.55 1.15 -5.20
N TRP A 72 15.74 1.76 -5.31
CA TRP A 72 15.94 2.92 -6.17
C TRP A 72 15.57 2.67 -7.63
N ILE A 73 16.00 1.54 -8.22
CA ILE A 73 15.62 1.16 -9.59
C ILE A 73 14.10 1.14 -9.74
N ALA A 74 13.39 0.48 -8.82
CA ALA A 74 11.94 0.45 -8.83
C ALA A 74 11.31 1.85 -8.71
N LEU A 75 11.89 2.74 -7.89
CA LEU A 75 11.44 4.13 -7.76
C LEU A 75 11.62 4.93 -9.06
N VAL A 76 12.73 4.73 -9.77
CA VAL A 76 13.04 5.41 -11.03
C VAL A 76 12.14 4.90 -12.16
N HIS A 77 11.95 3.59 -12.26
CA HIS A 77 11.02 2.99 -13.23
C HIS A 77 9.57 3.44 -13.01
N ASN A 78 9.15 3.57 -11.74
CA ASN A 78 7.81 4.04 -11.40
C ASN A 78 7.54 5.50 -11.80
N VAL A 79 8.58 6.33 -11.98
CA VAL A 79 8.44 7.69 -12.52
C VAL A 79 8.73 7.76 -14.02
N GLY A 80 8.85 6.60 -14.70
CA GLY A 80 9.07 6.50 -16.14
C GLY A 80 10.46 6.91 -16.59
N GLN A 81 11.46 6.82 -15.72
CA GLN A 81 12.86 7.12 -16.03
C GLN A 81 13.69 5.83 -16.10
N ASP A 82 14.83 5.90 -16.79
CA ASP A 82 15.78 4.80 -16.89
C ASP A 82 16.79 4.86 -15.74
N ALA A 83 16.86 3.78 -14.95
CA ALA A 83 17.78 3.67 -13.82
C ALA A 83 19.24 3.41 -14.23
N SER A 84 19.52 3.15 -15.51
CA SER A 84 20.88 3.00 -16.02
C SER A 84 21.67 4.33 -16.02
N VAL A 85 20.94 5.45 -16.03
CA VAL A 85 21.52 6.80 -16.06
C VAL A 85 22.05 7.15 -14.67
N GLN A 86 23.38 7.29 -14.59
CA GLN A 86 24.03 7.75 -13.38
C GLN A 86 23.91 9.27 -13.24
N HIS A 87 23.65 9.72 -12.02
CA HIS A 87 23.50 11.12 -11.69
C HIS A 87 24.44 11.50 -10.53
N PRO A 88 25.17 12.63 -10.67
CA PRO A 88 25.94 13.14 -9.55
C PRO A 88 25.01 13.62 -8.42
N PRO A 89 25.55 13.79 -7.20
CA PRO A 89 24.87 14.48 -6.11
C PRO A 89 24.16 15.76 -6.58
N GLN A 90 22.94 15.94 -6.09
CA GLN A 90 22.10 17.12 -6.28
C GLN A 90 21.69 17.42 -7.73
N ALA A 91 21.84 16.46 -8.65
CA ALA A 91 21.42 16.63 -10.03
C ALA A 91 19.93 17.02 -10.15
N PRO A 92 19.54 17.88 -11.11
CA PRO A 92 18.14 18.28 -11.30
C PRO A 92 17.18 17.12 -11.53
N ALA A 93 17.65 16.04 -12.18
CA ALA A 93 16.87 14.82 -12.37
C ALA A 93 16.51 14.17 -11.03
N LEU A 94 17.50 13.94 -10.16
CA LEU A 94 17.29 13.39 -8.81
C LEU A 94 16.36 14.25 -7.97
N ARG A 95 16.47 15.58 -8.08
CA ARG A 95 15.56 16.53 -7.39
C ARG A 95 14.10 16.29 -7.77
N LYS A 96 13.81 16.08 -9.06
CA LYS A 96 12.43 15.81 -9.53
C LYS A 96 11.89 14.51 -8.94
N ILE A 97 12.72 13.47 -8.88
CA ILE A 97 12.33 12.16 -8.33
C ILE A 97 12.06 12.30 -6.81
N ALA A 98 12.99 12.92 -6.07
CA ALA A 98 12.82 13.16 -4.64
C ALA A 98 11.57 14.02 -4.35
N HIS A 99 11.32 15.05 -5.15
CA HIS A 99 10.14 15.90 -5.01
C HIS A 99 8.84 15.13 -5.25
N LYS A 100 8.80 14.25 -6.25
CA LYS A 100 7.64 13.39 -6.52
C LYS A 100 7.28 12.55 -5.30
N TYR A 101 8.24 11.82 -4.74
CA TYR A 101 7.96 10.98 -3.56
C TYR A 101 7.63 11.79 -2.32
N TYR A 102 8.23 12.98 -2.16
CA TYR A 102 7.85 13.92 -1.12
C TYR A 102 6.37 14.32 -1.24
N MET A 103 5.91 14.67 -2.45
CA MET A 103 4.50 14.97 -2.70
C MET A 103 3.58 13.77 -2.43
N ASP A 104 3.97 12.55 -2.80
CA ASP A 104 3.21 11.34 -2.47
C ASP A 104 3.03 11.20 -0.95
N ARG A 105 4.10 11.42 -0.19
CA ARG A 105 4.06 11.33 1.28
C ARG A 105 3.18 12.43 1.89
N VAL A 106 3.25 13.65 1.37
CA VAL A 106 2.36 14.75 1.77
C VAL A 106 0.90 14.36 1.50
N GLY A 107 0.60 13.79 0.34
CA GLY A 107 -0.72 13.29 -0.02
C GLY A 107 -1.23 12.21 0.95
N GLU A 108 -0.39 11.23 1.27
CA GLU A 108 -0.74 10.18 2.24
C GLU A 108 -1.03 10.76 3.63
N LEU A 109 -0.19 11.68 4.11
CA LEU A 109 -0.38 12.31 5.42
C LEU A 109 -1.69 13.11 5.47
N HIS A 110 -2.01 13.85 4.40
CA HIS A 110 -3.29 14.55 4.29
C HIS A 110 -4.49 13.60 4.30
N ALA A 111 -4.42 12.50 3.55
CA ALA A 111 -5.47 11.49 3.54
C ALA A 111 -5.66 10.86 4.93
N GLY A 112 -4.57 10.55 5.64
CA GLY A 112 -4.61 10.02 7.00
C GLY A 112 -5.23 11.00 8.00
N MET A 113 -4.89 12.29 7.91
CA MET A 113 -5.51 13.35 8.74
C MET A 113 -7.01 13.46 8.48
N GLN A 114 -7.42 13.44 7.21
CA GLN A 114 -8.84 13.51 6.83
C GLN A 114 -9.62 12.31 7.39
N LEU A 115 -9.08 11.10 7.26
CA LEU A 115 -9.70 9.88 7.80
C LEU A 115 -9.89 9.97 9.33
N CYS A 116 -8.88 10.47 10.04
CA CYS A 116 -8.96 10.67 11.49
C CYS A 116 -10.05 11.69 11.87
N GLN A 117 -10.15 12.80 11.13
CA GLN A 117 -11.21 13.80 11.34
C GLN A 117 -12.60 13.23 11.07
N ASP A 118 -12.77 12.41 10.04
CA ASP A 118 -14.06 11.81 9.71
C ASP A 118 -14.48 10.78 10.76
N GLN A 119 -13.54 9.95 11.25
CA GLN A 119 -13.78 9.05 12.38
C GLN A 119 -14.19 9.81 13.64
N PHE A 120 -13.50 10.90 13.96
CA PHE A 120 -13.87 11.75 15.09
C PHE A 120 -15.28 12.32 14.92
N ARG A 121 -15.64 12.81 13.72
CA ARG A 121 -16.97 13.36 13.44
C ARG A 121 -18.07 12.32 13.63
N ILE A 122 -17.85 11.09 13.15
CA ILE A 122 -18.79 9.97 13.33
C ILE A 122 -19.00 9.69 14.82
N VAL A 123 -17.93 9.45 15.58
CA VAL A 123 -18.02 9.16 17.01
C VAL A 123 -18.64 10.32 17.79
N TYR A 124 -18.28 11.56 17.46
CA TYR A 124 -18.87 12.74 18.11
C TYR A 124 -20.38 12.85 17.83
N SER A 125 -20.82 12.59 16.59
CA SER A 125 -22.24 12.61 16.26
C SER A 125 -23.01 11.54 17.02
N GLU A 126 -22.46 10.33 17.16
CA GLU A 126 -23.05 9.26 17.98
C GLU A 126 -23.21 9.68 19.44
N ILE A 127 -22.19 10.33 20.02
CA ILE A 127 -22.27 10.87 21.39
C ILE A 127 -23.40 11.90 21.53
N GLN A 128 -23.56 12.81 20.56
CA GLN A 128 -24.64 13.79 20.62
C GLN A 128 -26.01 13.12 20.50
N GLU A 129 -26.17 12.18 19.57
CA GLU A 129 -27.42 11.44 19.43
C GLU A 129 -27.81 10.64 20.68
N LEU A 130 -26.82 10.04 21.37
CA LEU A 130 -27.04 9.41 22.67
C LEU A 130 -27.47 10.42 23.74
N ARG A 131 -26.80 11.58 23.81
CA ARG A 131 -27.12 12.63 24.81
C ARG A 131 -28.50 13.23 24.60
N GLU A 132 -28.94 13.32 23.36
CA GLU A 132 -30.24 13.89 23.00
C GLU A 132 -31.35 12.83 22.98
N GLY A 133 -31.06 11.60 23.39
CA GLY A 133 -32.02 10.49 23.40
C GLY A 133 -32.50 10.06 22.00
N ARG A 134 -31.85 10.55 20.94
CA ARG A 134 -32.21 10.23 19.54
C ARG A 134 -31.89 8.79 19.16
N LEU A 135 -31.12 8.08 19.99
CA LEU A 135 -30.85 6.65 19.83
C LEU A 135 -31.64 5.79 20.82
N ASP A 136 -32.45 6.38 21.70
CA ASP A 136 -33.24 5.63 22.70
C ASP A 136 -34.28 4.72 22.05
N TRP A 137 -34.73 5.04 20.83
CA TRP A 137 -35.63 4.16 20.07
C TRP A 137 -35.01 2.78 19.79
N LYS A 138 -33.67 2.67 19.70
CA LYS A 138 -32.96 1.39 19.58
C LYS A 138 -33.07 0.54 20.86
N LEU A 139 -33.35 1.15 22.01
CA LEU A 139 -33.58 0.46 23.28
C LEU A 139 -35.04 0.01 23.43
N THR A 140 -35.98 0.75 22.85
CA THR A 140 -37.43 0.48 22.95
C THR A 140 -37.97 -0.39 21.81
N HIS A 141 -37.12 -0.84 20.89
CA HIS A 141 -37.55 -1.71 19.79
C HIS A 141 -38.04 -3.07 20.32
N PRO A 142 -39.23 -3.53 19.88
CA PRO A 142 -39.88 -4.73 20.42
C PRO A 142 -39.05 -6.01 20.20
N ASP A 143 -38.20 -6.05 19.17
CA ASP A 143 -37.37 -7.21 18.84
C ASP A 143 -36.27 -7.50 19.87
N ARG A 144 -35.91 -6.54 20.73
CA ARG A 144 -34.93 -6.76 21.81
C ARG A 144 -35.55 -7.41 23.05
N ASN A 145 -36.87 -7.30 23.21
CA ASN A 145 -37.64 -7.93 24.28
C ASN A 145 -38.20 -9.31 23.88
N LEU A 146 -37.93 -9.76 22.66
CA LEU A 146 -38.22 -11.13 22.27
C LEU A 146 -37.21 -12.05 22.97
N PRO A 147 -37.66 -13.10 23.68
CA PRO A 147 -36.75 -14.12 24.16
C PRO A 147 -35.97 -14.68 22.96
N PRO A 148 -34.68 -15.04 23.11
CA PRO A 148 -33.93 -15.68 22.04
C PRO A 148 -34.77 -16.87 21.57
N SER A 149 -35.17 -16.83 20.30
CA SER A 149 -35.92 -17.91 19.67
C SER A 149 -35.20 -19.22 19.99
N PRO A 150 -35.90 -20.27 20.46
CA PRO A 150 -35.25 -21.48 20.93
C PRO A 150 -34.29 -21.96 19.85
N VAL A 151 -33.01 -22.01 20.24
CA VAL A 151 -31.90 -22.47 19.41
C VAL A 151 -32.34 -23.79 18.79
N ARG A 152 -32.54 -23.81 17.47
CA ARG A 152 -32.56 -25.07 16.73
C ARG A 152 -31.18 -25.67 16.97
N PRO A 153 -31.06 -26.87 17.57
CA PRO A 153 -29.76 -27.45 17.87
C PRO A 153 -28.91 -27.44 16.60
N ALA A 154 -27.68 -26.96 16.77
CA ALA A 154 -26.70 -26.77 15.72
C ALA A 154 -26.77 -27.93 14.71
N GLN A 155 -27.23 -27.64 13.50
CA GLN A 155 -26.78 -28.41 12.36
C GLN A 155 -25.30 -28.06 12.21
N THR A 156 -24.47 -28.97 12.72
CA THR A 156 -23.07 -29.13 12.39
C THR A 156 -22.88 -28.80 10.91
N LEU A 157 -22.24 -27.67 10.64
CA LEU A 157 -21.71 -27.38 9.32
C LEU A 157 -20.76 -28.53 8.96
N PRO A 158 -20.98 -29.28 7.87
CA PRO A 158 -19.98 -30.22 7.40
C PRO A 158 -18.74 -29.42 6.99
N ALA A 159 -17.59 -29.84 7.50
CA ALA A 159 -16.29 -29.33 7.07
C ALA A 159 -16.22 -29.45 5.54
N SER A 160 -16.19 -28.31 4.86
CA SER A 160 -15.94 -28.27 3.42
C SER A 160 -14.45 -28.55 3.21
N SER A 161 -14.14 -29.84 3.12
CA SER A 161 -12.87 -30.35 2.64
C SER A 161 -12.73 -29.99 1.16
N SER A 162 -11.65 -29.29 0.82
CA SER A 162 -11.26 -29.08 -0.56
C SER A 162 -10.85 -30.40 -1.19
N MET A 163 -11.53 -30.83 -2.25
CA MET A 163 -10.92 -31.63 -3.30
C MET A 163 -11.51 -31.19 -4.64
N ILE A 164 -10.68 -30.43 -5.35
CA ILE A 164 -10.52 -30.50 -6.79
C ILE A 164 -10.83 -31.91 -7.34
N ASP A 165 -11.69 -32.01 -8.35
CA ASP A 165 -11.46 -32.94 -9.45
C ASP A 165 -12.09 -32.43 -10.76
N VAL A 166 -11.18 -31.96 -11.60
CA VAL A 166 -11.08 -32.07 -13.05
C VAL A 166 -12.36 -32.29 -13.88
N LYS A 167 -12.59 -31.32 -14.76
CA LYS A 167 -13.50 -31.36 -15.91
C LYS A 167 -12.81 -32.06 -17.09
N MET A 168 -13.35 -33.21 -17.52
CA MET A 168 -13.03 -33.97 -18.74
C MET A 168 -14.28 -34.88 -18.94
N GLU A 169 -14.99 -35.05 -20.05
CA GLU A 169 -14.80 -35.01 -21.53
C GLU A 169 -16.19 -34.63 -22.13
N ASP A 170 -16.34 -33.83 -23.20
CA ASP A 170 -16.22 -34.10 -24.65
C ASP A 170 -17.27 -35.07 -25.28
N VAL A 171 -17.75 -34.66 -26.46
CA VAL A 171 -18.48 -35.35 -27.55
C VAL A 171 -19.99 -35.59 -27.31
N GLY A 172 -20.92 -34.86 -27.96
CA GLY A 172 -21.35 -35.04 -29.37
C GLY A 172 -22.55 -36.02 -29.41
N VAL A 173 -23.69 -35.78 -30.07
CA VAL A 173 -23.91 -35.75 -31.54
C VAL A 173 -25.41 -35.52 -31.79
N GLY A 174 -25.75 -34.75 -32.84
CA GLY A 174 -26.89 -34.88 -33.79
C GLY A 174 -28.33 -34.99 -33.26
N ALA A 175 -29.35 -34.40 -33.89
CA ALA A 175 -29.52 -33.88 -35.24
C ALA A 175 -30.60 -32.78 -35.24
#